data_AF-A0A553E409-F1
#
_entry.id   AF-A0A553E409-F1
#
_cell.length_a   1.000
_cell.length_b   1.000
_cell.length_c   1.000
_cell.angle_alpha   90.00
_cell.angle_beta   90.00
_cell.angle_gamma   90.00
#
_symmetry.space_group_name_H-M   'P 1'
#
loop_
_entity.id
_entity.type
_entity.pdbx_description
1 polymer ?
#
loop_
_entity_poly.entity_id
_entity_poly.type
_entity_poly.pdbx_seq_one_letter_code
_entity_poly.pdbx_strand_id
1 'polypeptide(L)' 'MDQNQKQLIKLAHTKMPFGKYEGWFLIDIPEYYIVWYSNKGFPKGELGDQLQLIYELKLNGLEELIRNIKKQYPKP' A
#
# COMPACT_ATOMS: atom_id res chain seq x y z
N MET A 1 4.97 -18.59 8.13
CA MET A 1 4.83 -17.14 7.90
C MET A 1 4.36 -16.51 9.19
N ASP A 2 5.17 -15.63 9.76
CA ASP A 2 4.74 -14.77 10.86
C ASP A 2 3.64 -13.79 10.41
N GLN A 3 3.01 -13.13 11.39
CA GLN A 3 1.88 -12.23 11.14
C GLN A 3 2.26 -11.00 10.30
N ASN A 4 3.47 -10.47 10.49
CA ASN A 4 3.94 -9.28 9.78
C ASN A 4 4.14 -9.58 8.29
N GLN A 5 4.73 -10.75 7.98
CA GLN A 5 4.89 -11.21 6.61
C GLN A 5 3.53 -11.34 5.89
N LYS A 6 2.51 -11.86 6.57
CA LYS A 6 1.14 -11.96 5.98
C LYS A 6 0.56 -10.58 5.69
N GLN A 7 0.78 -9.59 6.55
CA GLN A 7 0.30 -8.23 6.34
C GLN A 7 1.00 -7.57 5.14
N LEU A 8 2.32 -7.74 5.00
CA LEU A 8 3.06 -7.20 3.85
C LEU A 8 2.63 -7.85 2.53
N ILE A 9 2.40 -9.17 2.52
CA ILE A 9 1.88 -9.88 1.35
C ILE A 9 0.47 -9.39 0.99
N LYS A 10 -0.38 -9.15 2.00
CA LYS A 10 -1.70 -8.57 1.80
C LYS A 10 -1.58 -7.16 1.19
N LEU A 11 -0.77 -6.28 1.78
CA LEU A 11 -0.51 -4.93 1.30
C LEU A 11 -0.04 -4.91 -0.15
N ALA A 12 0.92 -5.79 -0.49
CA ALA A 12 1.49 -5.91 -1.84
C ALA A 12 0.44 -6.21 -2.92
N HIS A 13 -0.70 -6.77 -2.52
CA HIS A 13 -1.81 -7.11 -3.41
C HIS A 13 -3.11 -6.37 -3.11
N THR A 14 -3.12 -5.42 -2.18
CA THR A 14 -4.30 -4.57 -1.95
C THR A 14 -4.43 -3.61 -3.13
N LYS A 15 -5.65 -3.54 -3.65
CA LYS A 15 -6.06 -2.53 -4.63
C LYS A 15 -6.89 -1.47 -3.95
N MET A 16 -6.76 -0.24 -4.42
CA MET A 16 -7.62 0.86 -4.02
C MET A 16 -9.07 0.55 -4.42
N PRO A 17 -10.02 0.58 -3.47
CA PRO A 17 -11.40 0.16 -3.74
C PRO A 17 -12.30 1.25 -4.34
N PHE A 18 -11.83 2.50 -4.45
CA PHE A 18 -12.63 3.62 -4.97
C PHE A 18 -11.76 4.81 -5.43
N GLY A 19 -12.40 5.77 -6.08
CA GLY A 19 -11.81 7.08 -6.39
C GLY A 19 -10.92 7.06 -7.63
N LYS A 20 -10.04 8.07 -7.76
CA LYS A 20 -9.25 8.29 -8.99
C LYS A 20 -8.37 7.10 -9.39
N TYR A 21 -7.87 6.36 -8.40
CA TYR A 21 -6.97 5.22 -8.61
C TYR A 21 -7.64 3.88 -8.29
N GLU A 22 -8.97 3.79 -8.40
CA GLU A 22 -9.68 2.54 -8.20
C GLU A 22 -9.09 1.40 -9.06
N GLY A 23 -8.90 0.23 -8.45
CA GLY A 23 -8.33 -0.95 -9.09
C GLY A 23 -6.79 -0.95 -9.17
N TRP A 24 -6.12 0.16 -8.85
CA TRP A 24 -4.65 0.22 -8.78
C TRP A 24 -4.17 -0.39 -7.48
N PHE A 25 -2.99 -1.03 -7.51
CA PHE A 25 -2.34 -1.47 -6.28
C PHE A 25 -1.90 -0.26 -5.46
N LEU A 26 -2.03 -0.32 -4.13
CA LEU A 26 -1.71 0.82 -3.27
C LEU A 26 -0.27 1.32 -3.46
N ILE A 27 0.68 0.41 -3.67
CA ILE A 27 2.09 0.74 -3.91
C ILE A 27 2.34 1.49 -5.23
N ASP A 28 1.47 1.27 -6.22
CA ASP A 28 1.56 1.89 -7.54
C ASP A 28 0.87 3.25 -7.60
N ILE A 29 0.16 3.64 -6.54
CA ILE A 29 -0.44 4.98 -6.45
C ILE A 29 0.66 6.04 -6.38
N PRO A 30 0.55 7.14 -7.16
CA PRO A 30 1.50 8.23 -7.11
C PRO A 30 1.63 8.84 -5.71
N GLU A 31 2.86 9.14 -5.31
CA GLU A 31 3.18 9.65 -3.96
C GLU A 31 2.37 10.89 -3.60
N TYR A 32 2.20 11.85 -4.52
CA TYR A 32 1.43 13.07 -4.27
C TYR A 32 -0.01 12.79 -3.80
N TYR A 33 -0.62 11.69 -4.24
CA TYR A 33 -1.98 11.32 -3.85
C TYR A 33 -2.02 10.71 -2.45
N ILE A 34 -0.98 9.96 -2.09
CA ILE A 34 -0.80 9.43 -0.74
C ILE A 34 -0.51 10.56 0.25
N VAL A 35 0.36 11.52 -0.12
CA VAL A 35 0.65 12.74 0.66
C VAL A 35 -0.62 13.57 0.87
N TRP A 36 -1.46 13.71 -0.16
CA TRP A 36 -2.76 14.39 -0.03
C TRP A 36 -3.64 13.73 1.04
N TYR A 37 -3.70 12.40 1.07
CA TYR A 37 -4.39 11.66 2.12
C TYR A 37 -3.75 11.86 3.50
N SER A 38 -2.41 11.89 3.60
CA SER A 38 -1.73 12.17 4.87
C SER A 38 -2.11 13.53 5.45
N ASN A 39 -2.33 14.54 4.59
CA ASN A 39 -2.75 15.88 5.03
C ASN A 39 -4.25 15.97 5.36
N LYS A 40 -5.11 15.22 4.66
CA LYS A 40 -6.55 15.18 4.92
C LYS A 40 -6.96 14.23 6.05
N GLY A 41 -6.14 13.23 6.32
CA GLY A 41 -6.46 12.06 7.13
C GLY A 41 -6.74 10.83 6.27
N PHE A 42 -6.15 9.69 6.66
CA PHE A 42 -6.44 8.40 6.06
C PHE A 42 -7.84 7.91 6.46
N PRO A 43 -8.51 7.09 5.61
CA PRO A 43 -9.77 6.45 5.98
C PRO A 43 -9.59 5.57 7.23
N LYS A 44 -10.65 5.33 7.99
CA LYS A 44 -10.55 4.44 9.16
C LYS A 44 -10.46 2.97 8.74
N GLY A 45 -9.86 2.16 9.61
CA GLY A 45 -9.72 0.72 9.44
C GLY A 45 -8.56 0.34 8.54
N GLU A 46 -8.56 -0.93 8.11
CA GLU A 46 -7.39 -1.55 7.50
C GLU A 46 -6.85 -0.80 6.26
N LEU A 47 -7.73 -0.24 5.43
CA LEU A 47 -7.30 0.54 4.27
C LEU A 47 -6.48 1.78 4.67
N GLY A 48 -6.87 2.43 5.77
CA GLY A 48 -6.13 3.57 6.31
C GLY A 48 -4.75 3.18 6.79
N ASP A 49 -4.67 2.12 7.58
CA ASP A 49 -3.42 1.59 8.10
C ASP A 49 -2.47 1.20 6.94
N GLN A 50 -3.02 0.60 5.88
CA GLN A 50 -2.28 0.25 4.68
C GLN A 50 -1.81 1.50 3.91
N LEU A 51 -2.64 2.53 3.77
CA LEU A 51 -2.25 3.78 3.11
C LEU A 51 -1.18 4.54 3.90
N GLN A 52 -1.25 4.51 5.23
CA GLN A 52 -0.23 5.06 6.11
C GLN A 52 1.09 4.30 5.95
N LEU A 53 1.06 2.98 5.90
CA LEU A 53 2.27 2.20 5.66
C LEU A 53 2.86 2.47 4.27
N ILE A 54 2.02 2.64 3.24
CA ILE A 54 2.50 3.04 1.90
C ILE A 54 3.13 4.43 1.92
N TYR A 55 2.57 5.37 2.68
CA TYR A 55 3.15 6.69 2.87
C TYR A 55 4.55 6.60 3.48
N GLU A 56 4.71 5.85 4.58
CA GLU A 56 6.01 5.65 5.24
C GLU A 56 7.03 4.98 4.31
N LEU A 57 6.61 3.95 3.56
CA LEU A 57 7.48 3.27 2.60
C LEU A 57 7.97 4.21 1.51
N LYS A 58 7.09 5.05 0.94
CA LYS A 58 7.44 6.03 -0.10
C LYS A 58 8.38 7.11 0.44
N LEU A 59 8.07 7.65 1.62
CA LEU A 59 8.89 8.66 2.28
C LEU A 59 10.34 8.18 2.51
N ASN A 60 10.53 6.87 2.72
CA ASN A 60 11.83 6.25 2.95
C ASN A 60 12.45 5.58 1.71
N GLY A 61 11.79 5.64 0.53
CA GLY A 61 12.29 4.98 -0.68
C GLY A 61 12.31 3.44 -0.62
N LEU A 62 11.42 2.83 0.17
CA LEU A 62 11.35 1.39 0.43
C LEU A 62 10.31 0.65 -0.43
N GLU A 63 9.80 1.26 -1.50
CA GLU A 63 8.74 0.66 -2.30
C GLU A 63 9.15 -0.64 -2.99
N GLU A 64 10.44 -0.75 -3.36
CA GLU A 64 10.96 -1.95 -4.02
C GLU A 64 10.83 -3.19 -3.12
N LEU A 65 10.83 -3.02 -1.79
CA LEU A 65 10.57 -4.12 -0.85
C LEU A 65 9.18 -4.72 -1.10
N ILE A 66 8.15 -3.90 -1.23
CA ILE A 66 6.78 -4.35 -1.50
C ILE A 66 6.67 -4.92 -2.91
N ARG A 67 7.33 -4.31 -3.89
CA ARG A 67 7.37 -4.83 -5.28
C ARG A 67 8.00 -6.21 -5.35
N ASN A 68 9.06 -6.47 -4.57
CA ASN A 68 9.71 -7.77 -4.50
C ASN A 68 8.83 -8.81 -3.79
N ILE A 69 8.16 -8.45 -2.70
CA ILE A 69 7.18 -9.34 -2.05
C ILE A 69 6.08 -9.74 -3.03
N LYS A 70 5.56 -8.79 -3.82
CA LYS A 70 4.55 -9.07 -4.84
C LYS A 70 5.04 -10.07 -5.90
N LYS A 71 6.29 -9.92 -6.37
CA LYS A 71 6.92 -10.83 -7.34
C LYS A 71 7.15 -12.23 -6.74
N GLN A 72 7.55 -12.31 -5.47
CA GLN A 72 7.85 -13.56 -4.77
C GLN A 72 6.58 -14.37 -4.43
N TYR A 73 5.46 -13.69 -4.19
CA TYR A 73 4.19 -14.30 -3.81
C TYR A 73 3.08 -13.96 -4.80
N PRO A 74 3.15 -14.43 -6.06
CA PRO A 74 2.10 -14.15 -7.04
C PRO A 74 0.76 -14.74 -6.58
N LYS A 75 -0.31 -13.96 -6.69
CA LYS A 75 -1.67 -14.51 -6.57
C LYS A 75 -1.93 -15.44 -7.77
N PRO A 76 -2.55 -16.63 -7.55
CA PRO A 76 -2.92 -17.54 -8.64
C PRO A 76 -3.92 -16.92 -9.61
#